data_AF-A0A381F4M6-F1
#
_entry.id   AF-A0A381F4M6-F1
#
_cell.length_a   1.000
_cell.length_b   1.000
_cell.length_c   1.000
_cell.angle_alpha   90.00
_cell.angle_beta   90.00
_cell.angle_gamma   90.00
#
_symmetry.space_group_name_H-M   'P 1'
#
loop_
_entity.id
_entity.type
_entity.pdbx_description
1 polymer ?
#
loop_
_entity_poly.entity_id
_entity_poly.type
_entity_poly.pdbx_seq_one_letter_code
_entity_poly.pdbx_strand_id
1 'polypeptide(L)'
;MKIYFLLGVPVTGALSPNTVKTEVIICESCKRRKTQYTNITYVFDRWRGEDIISGSAQFFISQRLKEKLDERNIKGFELTPIKTSFSEQRGGIRKFGKGAYQKELPNFYYFEIIGRAEGDIDEWFKIIDPNECPKCRANKKMLSRDGIRSMGNPELTGGEDIEKPLSRNVYKKSWQGDDIFLLQDGLNLPIVTQNFIDCLSELNIKVNEREGVWFRPVNWIDEKKNIIE
;
A
#
# COMPACT_ATOMS: atom_id res chain seq x y z
N MET A 1 6.60 -9.47 17.66
CA MET A 1 6.75 -9.27 16.20
C MET A 1 6.57 -7.80 15.82
N LYS A 2 7.60 -7.17 15.24
CA LYS A 2 7.53 -5.79 14.73
C LYS A 2 6.59 -5.66 13.52
N ILE A 3 5.91 -4.52 13.44
CA ILE A 3 5.04 -4.15 12.31
C ILE A 3 5.34 -2.73 11.83
N TYR A 4 5.02 -2.50 10.57
CA TYR A 4 5.36 -1.28 9.87
C TYR A 4 4.23 -0.91 8.93
N PHE A 5 3.97 0.38 8.74
CA PHE A 5 3.08 0.80 7.68
C PHE A 5 3.88 1.09 6.42
N LEU A 6 3.42 0.59 5.28
CA LEU A 6 3.99 0.85 3.97
C LEU A 6 3.58 2.25 3.52
N LEU A 7 4.53 3.17 3.63
CA LEU A 7 4.34 4.60 3.37
C LEU A 7 4.43 4.94 1.88
N GLY A 8 5.34 4.27 1.17
CA GLY A 8 5.59 4.58 -0.22
C GLY A 8 6.24 3.43 -0.95
N VAL A 9 5.88 3.31 -2.23
CA VAL A 9 6.55 2.43 -3.19
C VAL A 9 6.80 3.25 -4.47
N PRO A 10 7.76 2.85 -5.31
CA PRO A 10 8.03 3.56 -6.56
C PRO A 10 6.77 3.71 -7.43
N VAL A 11 6.59 4.90 -8.02
CA VAL A 11 5.60 5.16 -9.07
C VAL A 11 6.35 5.24 -10.40
N THR A 12 6.21 4.21 -11.21
CA THR A 12 7.01 4.02 -12.43
C THR A 12 6.21 4.14 -13.72
N GLY A 13 4.91 4.45 -13.61
CA GLY A 13 3.97 4.57 -14.70
C GLY A 13 2.57 4.88 -14.21
N ALA A 14 1.56 4.45 -14.98
CA ALA A 14 0.16 4.70 -14.67
C ALA A 14 -0.75 3.58 -15.16
N LEU A 15 -1.97 3.54 -14.63
CA LEU A 15 -3.03 2.68 -15.17
C LEU A 15 -3.46 3.19 -16.55
N SER A 16 -3.56 2.28 -17.52
CA SER A 16 -4.12 2.54 -18.84
C SER A 16 -5.57 3.02 -18.74
N PRO A 17 -6.04 3.88 -19.66
CA PRO A 17 -7.47 4.18 -19.83
C PRO A 17 -8.37 2.95 -20.01
N ASN A 18 -7.80 1.82 -20.46
CA ASN A 18 -8.53 0.55 -20.62
C ASN A 18 -8.80 -0.18 -19.29
N THR A 19 -8.19 0.26 -18.19
CA THR A 19 -8.47 -0.30 -16.86
C THR A 19 -9.87 0.12 -16.43
N VAL A 20 -10.74 -0.86 -16.18
CA VAL A 20 -12.12 -0.61 -15.80
C VAL A 20 -12.18 -0.35 -14.29
N LYS A 21 -12.83 0.75 -13.91
CA LYS A 21 -13.07 1.13 -12.52
C LYS A 21 -14.58 1.07 -12.26
N THR A 22 -15.00 0.24 -11.32
CA THR A 22 -16.41 0.10 -10.94
C THR A 22 -16.57 0.50 -9.49
N GLU A 23 -17.48 1.42 -9.20
CA GLU A 23 -17.85 1.72 -7.82
C GLU A 23 -18.93 0.73 -7.35
N VAL A 24 -18.62 -0.03 -6.31
CA VAL A 24 -19.53 -1.00 -5.70
C VAL A 24 -20.01 -0.47 -4.36
N ILE A 25 -21.32 -0.47 -4.13
CA ILE A 25 -21.89 -0.10 -2.83
C ILE A 25 -21.60 -1.22 -1.83
N ILE A 26 -20.82 -0.92 -0.80
CA ILE A 26 -20.47 -1.86 0.27
C ILE A 26 -21.34 -1.68 1.52
N CYS A 27 -22.17 -0.64 1.58
CA CYS A 27 -23.19 -0.49 2.60
C CYS A 27 -24.39 0.28 2.04
N GLU A 28 -25.53 -0.40 1.88
CA GLU A 28 -26.76 0.20 1.37
C GLU A 28 -27.36 1.29 2.26
N SER A 29 -27.07 1.26 3.56
CA SER A 29 -27.62 2.22 4.53
C SER A 29 -26.93 3.59 4.44
N CYS A 30 -25.60 3.62 4.40
CA CYS A 30 -24.84 4.88 4.29
C CYS A 30 -24.28 5.15 2.89
N LYS A 31 -24.68 4.33 1.90
CA LYS A 31 -24.21 4.37 0.50
C LYS A 31 -22.68 4.40 0.33
N ARG A 32 -21.96 3.82 1.29
CA ARG A 32 -20.49 3.72 1.23
C ARG A 32 -20.09 2.85 0.04
N ARG A 33 -19.08 3.30 -0.72
CA ARG A 33 -18.61 2.64 -1.95
C ARG A 33 -17.17 2.17 -1.81
N LYS A 34 -16.81 1.12 -2.55
CA LYS A 34 -15.43 0.67 -2.80
C LYS A 34 -15.21 0.67 -4.31
N THR A 35 -14.05 1.14 -4.75
CA THR A 35 -13.64 0.99 -6.16
C THR A 35 -13.10 -0.42 -6.36
N GLN A 36 -13.66 -1.13 -7.34
CA GLN A 36 -13.16 -2.39 -7.86
C GLN A 36 -12.50 -2.15 -9.22
N TYR A 37 -11.38 -2.81 -9.46
CA TYR A 37 -10.62 -2.71 -10.69
C TYR A 37 -10.70 -4.02 -11.46
N THR A 38 -10.98 -3.96 -12.75
CA THR A 38 -10.98 -5.11 -13.67
C THR A 38 -10.27 -4.74 -14.97
N ASN A 39 -9.85 -5.75 -15.75
CA ASN A 39 -9.08 -5.56 -16.99
C ASN A 39 -7.85 -4.65 -16.80
N ILE A 40 -7.17 -4.80 -15.67
CA ILE A 40 -6.09 -3.90 -15.25
C ILE A 40 -4.93 -3.99 -16.24
N THR A 41 -4.56 -2.83 -16.78
CA THR A 41 -3.37 -2.68 -17.61
C THR A 41 -2.51 -1.56 -17.03
N TYR A 42 -1.29 -1.88 -16.62
CA TYR A 42 -0.31 -0.90 -16.14
C TYR A 42 0.67 -0.55 -17.25
N VAL A 43 0.82 0.75 -17.52
CA VAL A 43 1.73 1.28 -18.53
C VAL A 43 2.94 1.88 -17.83
N PHE A 44 4.10 1.25 -17.97
CA PHE A 44 5.36 1.71 -17.41
C PHE A 44 5.94 2.85 -18.25
N ASP A 45 6.29 3.96 -17.62
CA ASP A 45 7.12 5.00 -18.23
C ASP A 45 8.60 4.60 -18.27
N ARG A 46 9.02 3.86 -17.23
CA ARG A 46 10.35 3.27 -17.08
C ARG A 46 10.26 2.07 -16.15
N TRP A 47 11.20 1.15 -16.25
CA TRP A 47 11.35 0.07 -15.27
C TRP A 47 12.84 -0.18 -15.05
N ARG A 48 13.26 -0.22 -13.78
CA ARG A 48 14.65 -0.38 -13.34
C ARG A 48 14.83 -1.65 -12.50
N GLY A 49 13.88 -2.58 -12.57
CA GLY A 49 13.88 -3.79 -11.77
C GLY A 49 13.08 -3.68 -10.47
N GLU A 50 12.19 -2.68 -10.34
CA GLU A 50 11.31 -2.58 -9.19
C GLU A 50 10.36 -3.79 -9.14
N ASP A 51 10.27 -4.46 -7.98
CA ASP A 51 9.36 -5.60 -7.78
C ASP A 51 8.03 -5.23 -7.11
N ILE A 52 7.94 -4.02 -6.56
CA ILE A 52 6.70 -3.49 -5.99
C ILE A 52 6.58 -2.04 -6.42
N ILE A 53 5.42 -1.69 -6.96
CA ILE A 53 5.12 -0.38 -7.52
C ILE A 53 3.70 0.04 -7.16
N SER A 54 3.40 1.32 -7.36
CA SER A 54 2.04 1.82 -7.22
C SER A 54 1.54 2.57 -8.46
N GLY A 55 0.22 2.62 -8.59
CA GLY A 55 -0.48 3.43 -9.59
C GLY A 55 -1.92 3.68 -9.18
N SER A 56 -2.35 4.95 -9.15
CA SER A 56 -3.70 5.34 -8.72
C SER A 56 -4.11 4.75 -7.35
N ALA A 57 -3.21 4.82 -6.36
CA ALA A 57 -3.39 4.27 -5.01
C ALA A 57 -3.58 2.74 -4.93
N GLN A 58 -3.24 2.01 -6.00
CA GLN A 58 -3.17 0.54 -6.02
C GLN A 58 -1.72 0.08 -6.03
N PHE A 59 -1.48 -1.13 -5.52
CA PHE A 59 -0.17 -1.76 -5.47
C PHE A 59 -0.08 -2.90 -6.50
N PHE A 60 1.11 -3.06 -7.08
CA PHE A 60 1.41 -4.15 -7.99
C PHE A 60 2.75 -4.77 -7.62
N ILE A 61 2.85 -6.09 -7.75
CA ILE A 61 4.09 -6.82 -7.49
C ILE A 61 4.54 -7.63 -8.70
N SER A 62 5.85 -7.79 -8.87
CA SER A 62 6.43 -8.64 -9.91
C SER A 62 6.25 -10.13 -9.59
N GLN A 63 6.43 -10.97 -10.61
CA GLN A 63 6.53 -12.42 -10.46
C GLN A 63 7.57 -12.84 -9.40
N ARG A 64 8.74 -12.20 -9.41
CA ARG A 64 9.84 -12.53 -8.49
C ARG A 64 9.46 -12.30 -7.04
N LEU A 65 8.80 -11.18 -6.74
CA LEU A 65 8.31 -10.93 -5.39
C LEU A 65 7.16 -11.88 -5.04
N LYS A 66 6.21 -12.14 -5.94
CA LYS A 66 5.17 -13.14 -5.73
C LYS A 66 5.75 -14.49 -5.28
N GLU A 67 6.73 -15.02 -6.02
CA GLU A 67 7.37 -16.30 -5.71
C GLU A 67 8.01 -16.29 -4.31
N LYS A 68 8.61 -15.17 -3.92
CA LYS A 68 9.20 -15.02 -2.59
C LYS A 68 8.16 -14.98 -1.48
N LEU A 69 7.03 -14.29 -1.70
CA LEU A 69 5.92 -14.26 -0.75
C LEU A 69 5.29 -15.64 -0.58
N ASP A 70 5.16 -16.40 -1.68
CA ASP A 70 4.66 -17.78 -1.67
C ASP A 70 5.61 -18.71 -0.90
N GLU A 71 6.93 -18.65 -1.17
CA GLU A 71 7.98 -19.40 -0.45
C GLU A 71 7.91 -19.19 1.06
N ARG A 72 7.67 -17.94 1.49
CA ARG A 72 7.58 -17.53 2.89
C ARG A 72 6.20 -17.71 3.51
N ASN A 73 5.23 -18.22 2.74
CA ASN A 73 3.84 -18.39 3.15
C ASN A 73 3.22 -17.11 3.73
N ILE A 74 3.54 -15.95 3.12
CA ILE A 74 3.03 -14.64 3.54
C ILE A 74 1.51 -14.61 3.34
N LYS A 75 0.78 -14.08 4.33
CA LYS A 75 -0.69 -14.03 4.34
C LYS A 75 -1.26 -12.61 4.30
N GLY A 76 -2.56 -12.53 4.01
CA GLY A 76 -3.34 -11.29 4.06
C GLY A 76 -3.50 -10.54 2.73
N PHE A 77 -3.17 -11.17 1.60
CA PHE A 77 -3.33 -10.59 0.27
C PHE A 77 -3.86 -11.59 -0.76
N GLU A 78 -4.35 -11.07 -1.87
CA GLU A 78 -4.72 -11.80 -3.09
C GLU A 78 -4.00 -11.19 -4.30
N LEU A 79 -3.73 -12.02 -5.30
CA LEU A 79 -3.04 -11.63 -6.52
C LEU A 79 -3.90 -11.88 -7.74
N THR A 80 -4.09 -10.82 -8.54
CA THR A 80 -4.72 -10.91 -9.85
C THR A 80 -3.69 -10.57 -10.94
N PRO A 81 -3.42 -11.45 -11.92
CA PRO A 81 -2.54 -11.11 -13.03
C PRO A 81 -3.02 -9.86 -13.77
N ILE A 82 -2.09 -9.00 -14.18
CA ILE A 82 -2.41 -7.79 -14.95
C ILE A 82 -1.68 -7.78 -16.28
N LYS A 83 -2.18 -6.96 -17.21
CA LYS A 83 -1.43 -6.65 -18.44
C LYS A 83 -0.43 -5.54 -18.16
N THR A 84 0.74 -5.62 -18.76
CA THR A 84 1.77 -4.59 -18.67
C THR A 84 2.23 -4.18 -20.06
N SER A 85 2.59 -2.91 -20.22
CA SER A 85 3.21 -2.39 -21.43
C SER A 85 4.13 -1.22 -21.08
N PHE A 86 5.00 -0.82 -22.02
CA PHE A 86 5.73 0.43 -21.93
C PHE A 86 4.96 1.57 -22.61
N SER A 87 5.11 2.78 -22.09
CA SER A 87 4.58 4.01 -22.70
C SER A 87 5.27 4.32 -24.02
N GLU A 88 4.49 4.56 -25.07
CA GLU A 88 5.01 4.98 -26.39
C GLU A 88 5.50 6.44 -26.37
N GLN A 89 4.84 7.31 -25.58
CA GLN A 89 5.00 8.77 -25.63
C GLN A 89 6.28 9.31 -24.97
N ARG A 90 6.91 8.57 -24.06
CA ARG A 90 8.15 9.01 -23.37
C ARG A 90 9.44 8.49 -24.03
N GLY A 91 9.34 8.09 -25.31
CA GLY A 91 10.42 7.47 -26.07
C GLY A 91 10.59 6.05 -25.59
N GLY A 92 9.81 5.13 -26.17
CA GLY A 92 9.86 3.70 -25.87
C GLY A 92 11.30 3.25 -25.63
N ILE A 93 11.57 2.69 -24.45
CA ILE A 93 12.91 2.29 -24.03
C ILE A 93 13.91 3.46 -24.15
N ARG A 94 13.90 4.41 -23.21
CA ARG A 94 15.02 5.38 -23.13
C ARG A 94 16.32 4.64 -22.79
N LYS A 95 17.09 4.50 -23.85
CA LYS A 95 18.38 3.85 -23.98
C LYS A 95 19.49 4.45 -23.10
N PHE A 96 19.47 4.25 -21.78
CA PHE A 96 20.54 4.73 -20.90
C PHE A 96 21.56 3.62 -20.57
N GLY A 97 22.62 3.50 -21.39
CA GLY A 97 23.80 2.69 -21.05
C GLY A 97 23.79 1.23 -21.54
N LYS A 98 24.97 0.61 -21.56
CA LYS A 98 25.17 -0.81 -21.91
C LYS A 98 24.67 -1.70 -20.77
N GLY A 99 23.38 -2.05 -20.79
CA GLY A 99 22.76 -2.96 -19.81
C GLY A 99 21.34 -2.60 -19.38
N ALA A 100 20.84 -1.40 -19.70
CA ALA A 100 19.52 -0.92 -19.25
C ALA A 100 18.31 -1.46 -20.06
N TYR A 101 18.44 -2.63 -20.69
CA TYR A 101 17.47 -3.16 -21.65
C TYR A 101 17.00 -4.55 -21.26
N GLN A 102 15.99 -4.65 -20.41
CA GLN A 102 15.04 -5.75 -20.58
C GLN A 102 13.96 -5.26 -21.55
N LYS A 103 13.90 -5.88 -22.72
CA LYS A 103 12.86 -5.61 -23.74
C LYS A 103 11.49 -6.06 -23.26
N GLU A 104 11.48 -7.02 -22.34
CA GLU A 104 10.29 -7.67 -21.82
C GLU A 104 10.13 -7.30 -20.34
N LEU A 105 8.91 -6.94 -19.96
CA LEU A 105 8.53 -6.77 -18.58
C LEU A 105 8.22 -8.15 -17.99
N PRO A 106 8.59 -8.44 -16.73
CA PRO A 106 8.11 -9.64 -16.07
C PRO A 106 6.59 -9.56 -15.89
N ASN A 107 5.99 -10.69 -15.56
CA ASN A 107 4.59 -10.69 -15.15
C ASN A 107 4.43 -9.84 -13.88
N PHE A 108 3.36 -9.06 -13.85
CA PHE A 108 2.93 -8.30 -12.68
C PHE A 108 1.54 -8.72 -12.25
N TYR A 109 1.29 -8.50 -10.96
CA TYR A 109 0.06 -8.87 -10.29
C TYR A 109 -0.46 -7.65 -9.55
N TYR A 110 -1.77 -7.39 -9.66
CA TYR A 110 -2.47 -6.51 -8.75
C TYR A 110 -2.47 -7.13 -7.36
N PHE A 111 -2.00 -6.35 -6.39
CA PHE A 111 -1.79 -6.77 -5.02
C PHE A 111 -2.93 -6.25 -4.15
N GLU A 112 -4.00 -7.04 -4.04
CA GLU A 112 -5.15 -6.69 -3.21
C GLU A 112 -4.91 -7.15 -1.78
N ILE A 113 -5.03 -6.23 -0.82
CA ILE A 113 -4.85 -6.56 0.58
C ILE A 113 -6.21 -6.89 1.18
N ILE A 114 -6.32 -8.11 1.70
CA ILE A 114 -7.54 -8.66 2.28
C ILE A 114 -7.50 -8.74 3.81
N GLY A 115 -6.30 -8.81 4.41
CA GLY A 115 -6.11 -8.86 5.86
C GLY A 115 -6.64 -7.60 6.54
N ARG A 116 -7.22 -7.72 7.73
CA ARG A 116 -7.82 -6.60 8.48
C ARG A 116 -7.45 -6.64 9.95
N ALA A 117 -7.26 -5.46 10.53
CA ALA A 117 -7.16 -5.26 11.98
C ALA A 117 -7.82 -3.93 12.39
N GLU A 118 -8.13 -3.80 13.68
CA GLU A 118 -8.59 -2.55 14.28
C GLU A 118 -7.38 -1.68 14.67
N GLY A 119 -7.50 -0.38 14.46
CA GLY A 119 -6.48 0.60 14.79
C GLY A 119 -7.01 1.71 15.67
N ASP A 120 -6.13 2.36 16.42
CA ASP A 120 -6.46 3.62 17.08
C ASP A 120 -6.37 4.76 16.05
N ILE A 121 -7.44 5.55 15.94
CA ILE A 121 -7.64 6.49 14.81
C ILE A 121 -7.77 7.95 15.25
N ASP A 122 -7.68 8.24 16.55
CA ASP A 122 -8.16 9.51 17.11
C ASP A 122 -7.38 10.74 16.58
N GLU A 123 -6.07 10.64 16.39
CA GLU A 123 -5.24 11.79 15.93
C GLU A 123 -5.14 11.91 14.40
N TRP A 124 -5.32 10.79 13.70
CA TRP A 124 -5.18 10.74 12.24
C TRP A 124 -6.36 11.38 11.51
N PHE A 125 -7.51 11.45 12.16
CA PHE A 125 -8.75 11.88 11.53
C PHE A 125 -9.45 12.96 12.34
N LYS A 126 -10.08 13.89 11.62
CA LYS A 126 -11.13 14.74 12.16
C LYS A 126 -12.47 14.11 11.83
N ILE A 127 -13.23 13.74 12.86
CA ILE A 127 -14.62 13.29 12.70
C ILE A 127 -15.45 14.49 12.24
N ILE A 128 -16.08 14.36 11.06
CA ILE A 128 -16.94 15.39 10.48
C ILE A 128 -18.37 15.19 10.95
N ASP A 129 -18.80 13.93 11.02
CA ASP A 129 -20.13 13.53 11.48
C ASP A 129 -19.96 12.41 12.49
N PRO A 130 -20.26 12.63 13.78
CA PRO A 130 -20.12 11.62 14.82
C PRO A 130 -21.19 10.52 14.70
N ASN A 131 -22.24 10.71 13.90
CA ASN A 131 -23.26 9.70 13.73
C ASN A 131 -22.69 8.50 12.98
N GLU A 132 -22.69 7.35 13.65
CA GLU A 132 -22.32 6.09 13.04
C GLU A 132 -23.46 5.53 12.19
N CYS A 133 -23.12 4.93 11.05
CA CYS A 133 -24.08 4.15 10.29
C CYS A 133 -24.57 2.96 11.14
N PRO A 134 -25.89 2.76 11.31
CA PRO A 134 -26.41 1.70 12.16
C PRO A 134 -26.05 0.30 11.65
N LYS A 135 -25.76 0.15 10.34
CA LYS A 135 -25.41 -1.13 9.73
C LYS A 135 -23.91 -1.44 9.79
N CYS A 136 -23.05 -0.48 9.45
CA CYS A 136 -21.62 -0.72 9.30
C CYS A 136 -20.75 0.00 10.35
N ARG A 137 -21.36 0.74 11.28
CA ARG A 137 -20.74 1.53 12.35
C ARG A 137 -19.68 2.54 11.89
N ALA A 138 -19.62 2.81 10.58
CA ALA A 138 -18.73 3.81 10.04
C ALA A 138 -19.31 5.21 10.25
N ASN A 139 -18.46 6.15 10.61
CA ASN A 139 -18.77 7.58 10.69
C ASN A 139 -18.11 8.35 9.53
N LYS A 140 -18.53 9.60 9.28
CA LYS A 140 -17.85 10.44 8.28
C LYS A 140 -16.68 11.14 8.95
N LYS A 141 -15.51 10.99 8.35
CA LYS A 141 -14.26 11.57 8.82
C LYS A 141 -13.37 11.96 7.65
N MET A 142 -12.48 12.90 7.91
CA MET A 142 -11.41 13.30 7.00
C MET A 142 -10.07 13.16 7.70
N LEU A 143 -8.99 13.01 6.93
CA LEU A 143 -7.65 13.10 7.50
C LEU A 143 -7.45 14.46 8.17
N SER A 144 -6.85 14.45 9.36
CA SER A 144 -6.37 15.67 10.01
C SER A 144 -5.18 16.24 9.23
N ARG A 145 -4.83 17.51 9.47
CA ARG A 145 -3.64 18.13 8.85
C ARG A 145 -2.37 17.33 9.20
N ASP A 146 -2.27 16.90 10.45
CA ASP A 146 -1.16 16.07 10.93
C ASP A 146 -1.19 14.65 10.34
N GLY A 147 -2.38 14.07 10.13
CA GLY A 147 -2.55 12.82 9.40
C GLY A 147 -2.02 12.92 7.97
N ILE A 148 -2.41 13.96 7.22
CA ILE A 148 -1.92 14.21 5.85
C ILE A 148 -0.40 14.34 5.84
N ARG A 149 0.17 15.18 6.73
CA ARG A 149 1.62 15.38 6.86
C ARG A 149 2.34 14.06 7.16
N SER A 150 1.76 13.25 8.04
CA SER A 150 2.34 11.95 8.43
C SER A 150 2.34 10.92 7.30
N MET A 151 1.53 11.08 6.26
CA MET A 151 1.60 10.26 5.04
C MET A 151 2.67 10.73 4.05
N GLY A 152 3.40 11.81 4.33
CA GLY A 152 4.46 12.30 3.47
C GLY A 152 5.57 11.27 3.29
N ASN A 153 5.86 10.90 2.04
CA ASN A 153 7.00 10.07 1.68
C ASN A 153 8.29 10.92 1.79
N PRO A 154 9.30 10.50 2.58
CA PRO A 154 10.57 11.23 2.73
C PRO A 154 11.24 11.63 1.41
N GLU A 155 11.11 10.79 0.38
CA GLU A 155 11.68 11.08 -0.93
C GLU A 155 11.00 12.24 -1.66
N LEU A 156 9.70 12.46 -1.42
CA LEU A 156 8.93 13.55 -2.03
C LEU A 156 9.02 14.85 -1.23
N THR A 157 9.22 14.76 0.08
CA THR A 157 9.20 15.91 0.99
C THR A 157 10.58 16.44 1.33
N GLY A 158 11.65 15.82 0.82
CA GLY A 158 13.03 16.17 1.20
C GLY A 158 13.33 15.94 2.68
N GLY A 159 12.48 15.19 3.38
CA GLY A 159 12.54 14.97 4.83
C GLY A 159 11.90 16.07 5.70
N GLU A 160 11.54 17.23 5.14
CA GLU A 160 11.09 18.40 5.92
C GLU A 160 9.71 18.19 6.58
N ASP A 161 8.78 17.50 5.91
CA ASP A 161 7.42 17.26 6.43
C ASP A 161 7.33 16.07 7.43
N ILE A 162 8.44 15.50 7.85
CA ILE A 162 8.49 14.23 8.64
C ILE A 162 9.01 14.47 10.06
N GLU A 163 9.15 15.73 10.48
CA GLU A 163 9.46 16.04 11.86
C GLU A 163 8.27 15.67 12.76
N LYS A 164 8.41 14.52 13.45
CA LYS A 164 7.45 13.95 14.40
C LYS A 164 6.13 13.50 13.74
N PRO A 165 6.15 12.42 12.95
CA PRO A 165 4.92 11.89 12.40
C PRO A 165 4.00 11.34 13.48
N LEU A 166 2.70 11.38 13.23
CA LEU A 166 1.73 10.66 14.04
C LEU A 166 2.06 9.16 14.03
N SER A 167 1.93 8.54 15.19
CA SER A 167 2.10 7.10 15.34
C SER A 167 0.88 6.37 14.80
N ARG A 168 1.09 5.20 14.21
CA ARG A 168 0.02 4.25 13.90
C ARG A 168 0.01 3.19 15.00
N ASN A 169 -1.17 2.89 15.53
CA ASN A 169 -1.32 1.90 16.59
C ASN A 169 -2.34 0.83 16.16
N VAL A 170 -2.04 -0.44 16.40
CA VAL A 170 -2.89 -1.58 16.06
C VAL A 170 -3.29 -2.32 17.33
N TYR A 171 -4.58 -2.57 17.51
CA TYR A 171 -5.07 -3.39 18.62
C TYR A 171 -4.66 -4.84 18.40
N LYS A 172 -3.74 -5.35 19.23
CA LYS A 172 -3.16 -6.70 19.05
C LYS A 172 -4.22 -7.80 19.02
N LYS A 173 -5.28 -7.66 19.83
CA LYS A 173 -6.39 -8.62 19.90
C LYS A 173 -7.19 -8.79 18.60
N SER A 174 -7.16 -7.78 17.72
CA SER A 174 -7.94 -7.76 16.49
C SER A 174 -7.18 -8.36 15.30
N TRP A 175 -5.87 -8.56 15.45
CA TRP A 175 -5.00 -9.06 14.40
C TRP A 175 -5.13 -10.58 14.27
N GLN A 176 -5.35 -11.06 13.04
CA GLN A 176 -5.65 -12.46 12.74
C GLN A 176 -4.41 -13.29 12.35
N GLY A 177 -3.20 -12.75 12.52
CA GLY A 177 -1.97 -13.45 12.14
C GLY A 177 -1.51 -13.16 10.70
N ASP A 178 -2.18 -12.27 9.97
CA ASP A 178 -1.78 -11.88 8.61
C ASP A 178 -0.47 -11.08 8.59
N ASP A 179 0.38 -11.34 7.59
CA ASP A 179 1.61 -10.58 7.39
C ASP A 179 1.37 -9.20 6.78
N ILE A 180 0.24 -9.03 6.08
CA ILE A 180 -0.12 -7.79 5.40
C ILE A 180 -1.61 -7.53 5.64
N PHE A 181 -1.94 -6.34 6.13
CA PHE A 181 -3.32 -6.02 6.46
C PHE A 181 -3.58 -4.51 6.37
N LEU A 182 -4.86 -4.14 6.28
CA LEU A 182 -5.33 -2.76 6.38
C LEU A 182 -5.99 -2.54 7.74
N LEU A 183 -5.86 -1.33 8.27
CA LEU A 183 -6.70 -0.91 9.37
C LEU A 183 -8.12 -0.63 8.87
N GLN A 184 -9.11 -0.90 9.71
CA GLN A 184 -10.52 -0.59 9.43
C GLN A 184 -10.85 0.91 9.54
N ASP A 185 -9.89 1.77 9.22
CA ASP A 185 -9.99 3.21 9.35
C ASP A 185 -10.29 3.92 8.03
N GLY A 186 -10.23 3.20 6.91
CA GLY A 186 -10.52 3.71 5.56
C GLY A 186 -9.30 4.23 4.80
N LEU A 187 -8.09 4.16 5.35
CA LEU A 187 -6.86 4.44 4.61
C LEU A 187 -6.40 3.20 3.86
N ASN A 188 -6.09 3.35 2.58
CA ASN A 188 -5.47 2.29 1.78
C ASN A 188 -3.94 2.27 1.98
N LEU A 189 -3.51 2.29 3.23
CA LEU A 189 -2.11 2.25 3.64
C LEU A 189 -1.83 0.94 4.37
N PRO A 190 -1.13 -0.02 3.71
CA PRO A 190 -0.89 -1.35 4.26
C PRO A 190 -0.05 -1.29 5.53
N ILE A 191 -0.36 -2.17 6.47
CA ILE A 191 0.54 -2.55 7.56
C ILE A 191 1.12 -3.91 7.22
N VAL A 192 2.42 -4.06 7.39
CA VAL A 192 3.19 -5.26 7.11
C VAL A 192 3.97 -5.71 8.34
N THR A 193 4.23 -7.00 8.44
CA THR A 193 5.10 -7.59 9.46
C THR A 193 6.57 -7.49 9.05
N GLN A 194 7.47 -7.72 10.00
CA GLN A 194 8.90 -7.87 9.70
C GLN A 194 9.15 -8.99 8.67
N ASN A 195 8.38 -10.08 8.71
CA ASN A 195 8.52 -11.21 7.78
C ASN A 195 8.33 -10.79 6.31
N PHE A 196 7.39 -9.86 6.03
CA PHE A 196 7.25 -9.26 4.71
C PHE A 196 8.47 -8.42 4.31
N ILE A 197 9.00 -7.61 5.23
CA ILE A 197 10.20 -6.79 4.97
C ILE A 197 11.43 -7.67 4.71
N ASP A 198 11.54 -8.80 5.40
CA ASP A 198 12.62 -9.77 5.20
C ASP A 198 12.56 -10.36 3.78
N CYS A 199 11.36 -10.64 3.25
CA CYS A 199 11.17 -11.04 1.85
C CYS A 199 11.74 -10.00 0.87
N LEU A 200 11.50 -8.71 1.14
CA LEU A 200 12.02 -7.63 0.30
C LEU A 200 13.54 -7.55 0.38
N SER A 201 14.09 -7.66 1.58
CA SER A 201 15.53 -7.58 1.85
C SER A 201 16.28 -8.73 1.16
N GLU A 202 15.73 -9.95 1.18
CA GLU A 202 16.30 -11.13 0.51
C GLU A 202 16.34 -11.01 -1.01
N LEU A 203 15.45 -10.20 -1.59
CA LEU A 203 15.47 -9.86 -3.01
C LEU A 203 16.35 -8.65 -3.33
N ASN A 204 17.06 -8.11 -2.33
CA ASN A 204 17.85 -6.88 -2.42
C ASN A 204 17.00 -5.67 -2.85
N ILE A 205 15.72 -5.65 -2.48
CA ILE A 205 14.87 -4.49 -2.66
C ILE A 205 15.25 -3.45 -1.59
N LYS A 206 15.50 -2.23 -2.04
CA LYS A 206 15.88 -1.09 -1.19
C LYS A 206 14.76 -0.75 -0.20
N VAL A 207 15.07 -0.77 1.10
CA VAL A 207 14.13 -0.48 2.19
C VAL A 207 14.57 0.80 2.89
N ASN A 208 13.67 1.80 2.97
CA ASN A 208 13.93 3.13 3.51
C ASN A 208 15.10 3.85 2.85
N GLU A 209 15.25 3.63 1.55
CA GLU A 209 16.29 4.20 0.72
C GLU A 209 15.67 4.80 -0.56
N ARG A 210 16.40 5.73 -1.17
CA ARG A 210 15.98 6.41 -2.40
C ARG A 210 15.70 5.40 -3.53
N GLU A 211 14.61 5.63 -4.27
CA GLU A 211 14.10 4.75 -5.33
C GLU A 211 13.62 3.37 -4.82
N GLY A 212 13.50 3.20 -3.50
CA GLY A 212 13.05 1.97 -2.85
C GLY A 212 11.63 2.05 -2.29
N VAL A 213 11.34 1.14 -1.37
CA VAL A 213 10.12 1.14 -0.56
C VAL A 213 10.35 1.79 0.78
N TRP A 214 9.35 2.53 1.25
CA TRP A 214 9.41 3.29 2.48
C TRP A 214 8.42 2.74 3.49
N PHE A 215 8.91 2.50 4.69
CA PHE A 215 8.17 2.00 5.83
C PHE A 215 8.37 2.90 7.02
N ARG A 216 7.42 2.86 7.94
CA ARG A 216 7.60 3.47 9.26
C ARG A 216 7.05 2.53 10.35
N PRO A 217 7.68 2.49 11.53
CA PRO A 217 7.22 1.65 12.63
C PRO A 217 5.77 1.93 13.00
N VAL A 218 5.09 0.88 13.42
CA VAL A 218 3.72 0.88 13.94
C VAL A 218 3.77 0.21 15.31
N ASN A 219 3.00 0.70 16.28
CA ASN A 219 2.95 0.11 17.61
C ASN A 219 1.84 -0.93 17.71
N TRP A 220 2.10 -1.99 18.48
CA TRP A 220 1.04 -2.82 19.03
C TRP A 220 0.50 -2.18 20.31
N ILE A 221 -0.83 -2.16 20.43
CA ILE A 221 -1.49 -1.68 21.64
C ILE A 221 -2.47 -2.72 22.21
N ASP A 222 -2.66 -2.67 23.54
CA ASP A 222 -3.71 -3.41 24.24
C ASP A 222 -5.07 -2.67 24.20
N GLU A 223 -6.09 -3.23 24.85
CA GLU A 223 -7.44 -2.63 24.91
C GLU A 223 -7.49 -1.28 25.65
N LYS A 224 -6.48 -1.00 26.49
CA LYS A 224 -6.32 0.24 27.25
C LYS A 224 -5.41 1.24 26.52
N LYS A 225 -5.05 0.95 25.26
CA LYS A 225 -4.13 1.74 24.42
C LYS A 225 -2.69 1.81 24.95
N ASN A 226 -2.28 0.91 25.83
CA ASN A 226 -0.88 0.82 26.23
C ASN A 226 -0.07 0.20 25.09
N ILE A 227 1.10 0.79 24.79
CA ILE A 227 2.06 0.18 23.85
C ILE A 227 2.62 -1.08 24.51
N ILE A 228 2.49 -2.21 23.81
CA ILE A 228 2.96 -3.51 24.29
C ILE A 228 4.13 -4.05 23.47
N GLU A 229 4.36 -3.51 22.26
CA GLU A 229 5.51 -3.79 21.40
C GLU A 229 5.68 -2.71 20.32
#